data_AF-A0A1Y4CIH5-F1
#
_entry.id   AF-A0A1Y4CIH5-F1
#
_cell.length_a   1.000
_cell.length_b   1.000
_cell.length_c   1.000
_cell.angle_alpha   90.00
_cell.angle_beta   90.00
_cell.angle_gamma   90.00
#
_symmetry.space_group_name_H-M   'P 1'
#
loop_
_entity.id
_entity.type
_entity.pdbx_description
1 polymer ?
#
loop_
_entity_poly.entity_id
_entity_poly.type
_entity_poly.pdbx_seq_one_letter_code
_entity_poly.pdbx_strand_id
1 'polypeptide(L)'
;MNDLHIEALVQAALCLNADEKEQAKHLIQERYPFIPVAANKRKYSVKEMINQFFQDGFIDRYSGQRLINPGMLRVMSEDRKN
;
A
#
# COMPACT_ATOMS: atom_id res chain seq x y z
N MET A 1 25.69 1.67 13.65
CA MET A 1 24.58 0.76 13.35
C MET A 1 24.86 0.21 11.96
N ASN A 2 25.31 -1.03 11.87
CA ASN A 2 25.45 -1.71 10.58
C ASN A 2 24.13 -2.44 10.32
N ASP A 3 23.27 -1.83 9.53
CA ASP A 3 22.04 -2.48 9.08
C ASP A 3 22.39 -3.29 7.82
N LEU A 4 22.40 -4.62 7.95
CA LEU A 4 22.74 -5.54 6.87
C LEU A 4 21.85 -5.32 5.62
N HIS A 5 20.61 -4.84 5.79
CA HIS A 5 19.74 -4.55 4.66
C HIS A 5 20.20 -3.31 3.90
N ILE A 6 20.65 -2.27 4.62
CA ILE A 6 21.21 -1.06 3.99
C ILE A 6 22.47 -1.44 3.21
N GLU A 7 23.34 -2.25 3.79
CA GLU A 7 24.55 -2.74 3.11
C GLU A 7 24.20 -3.54 1.85
N ALA A 8 23.21 -4.43 1.91
CA ALA A 8 22.75 -5.19 0.75
C ALA A 8 22.21 -4.28 -0.37
N LEU A 9 21.43 -3.25 -0.02
CA LEU A 9 20.91 -2.28 -0.98
C LEU A 9 22.03 -1.47 -1.65
N VAL A 10 23.02 -1.02 -0.89
CA VAL A 10 24.17 -0.28 -1.42
C VAL A 10 24.96 -1.15 -2.41
N GLN A 11 25.24 -2.40 -2.06
CA GLN A 11 25.98 -3.32 -2.94
C GLN A 11 25.19 -3.66 -4.21
N ALA A 12 23.87 -3.88 -4.10
CA ALA A 12 23.03 -4.10 -5.26
C ALA A 12 23.02 -2.90 -6.21
N ALA A 13 22.97 -1.67 -5.68
CA ALA A 13 23.03 -0.45 -6.48
C ALA A 13 24.37 -0.31 -7.22
N LEU A 14 25.49 -0.71 -6.60
CA LEU A 14 26.80 -0.72 -7.24
C LEU A 14 26.85 -1.73 -8.41
N CYS A 15 26.35 -2.95 -8.21
CA CYS A 15 26.27 -3.95 -9.30
C CYS A 15 25.38 -3.46 -10.45
N LEU A 16 24.25 -2.79 -10.16
CA LEU A 16 23.39 -2.21 -11.20
C LEU A 16 24.10 -1.10 -11.99
N ASN A 17 24.89 -0.25 -11.32
CA ASN A 17 25.69 0.77 -11.99
C ASN A 17 26.79 0.17 -12.88
N ALA A 18 27.28 -1.03 -12.54
CA ALA A 18 28.23 -1.80 -13.34
C ALA A 18 27.55 -2.66 -14.44
N ASP A 19 26.23 -2.55 -14.63
CA ASP A 19 25.40 -3.36 -15.52
C ASP A 19 25.37 -4.88 -15.19
N GLU A 20 25.79 -5.25 -13.97
CA GLU A 20 25.81 -6.62 -13.44
C GLU A 20 24.45 -7.02 -12.82
N LYS A 21 23.40 -7.01 -13.65
CA LYS A 21 22.01 -7.20 -13.19
C LYS A 21 21.76 -8.53 -12.46
N GLU A 22 22.32 -9.64 -12.95
CA GLU A 22 22.13 -10.95 -12.31
C GLU A 22 22.81 -11.04 -10.94
N GLN A 23 23.96 -10.38 -10.77
CA GLN A 23 24.66 -10.35 -9.50
C GLN A 23 23.91 -9.50 -8.47
N ALA A 24 23.37 -8.35 -8.88
CA ALA A 24 22.51 -7.53 -8.03
C ALA A 24 21.27 -8.31 -7.57
N LYS A 25 20.65 -9.06 -8.48
CA LYS A 25 19.49 -9.91 -8.19
C LYS A 25 19.82 -11.01 -7.19
N HIS A 26 20.92 -11.75 -7.39
CA HIS A 26 21.37 -12.79 -6.47
C HIS A 26 21.62 -12.20 -5.07
N LEU A 27 22.30 -11.06 -5.00
CA LEU A 27 22.62 -10.39 -3.74
C LEU A 27 21.37 -9.98 -2.95
N ILE A 28 20.38 -9.38 -3.61
CA ILE A 28 19.11 -9.01 -2.97
C ILE A 28 18.33 -10.26 -2.53
N GLN A 29 18.24 -11.30 -3.37
CA GLN A 29 17.53 -12.52 -3.03
C GLN A 29 18.13 -13.24 -1.82
N GLU A 30 19.46 -13.23 -1.69
CA GLU A 30 20.17 -13.89 -0.60
C GLU A 30 20.13 -13.08 0.71
N ARG A 31 20.37 -11.78 0.62
CA ARG A 31 20.62 -10.93 1.80
C ARG A 31 19.46 -10.06 2.23
N TYR A 32 18.54 -9.76 1.32
CA TYR A 32 17.35 -8.99 1.61
C TYR A 32 16.14 -9.48 0.80
N PRO A 33 15.72 -10.75 0.99
CA PRO A 33 14.62 -11.32 0.23
C PRO A 33 13.34 -10.53 0.45
N PHE A 34 12.60 -10.30 -0.63
CA PHE A 34 11.28 -9.70 -0.54
C PHE A 34 10.33 -10.66 0.18
N ILE A 35 9.85 -10.23 1.34
CA ILE A 35 8.79 -10.93 2.07
C ILE A 35 7.48 -10.23 1.71
N PRO A 36 6.60 -10.87 0.91
CA PRO A 36 5.31 -10.27 0.60
C PRO A 36 4.55 -10.03 1.89
N VAL A 37 4.21 -8.78 2.15
CA VAL A 37 3.28 -8.47 3.23
C VAL A 37 1.94 -9.01 2.80
N ALA A 38 1.46 -10.05 3.50
CA ALA A 38 0.09 -10.50 3.33
C ALA A 38 -0.81 -9.30 3.58
N ALA A 39 -1.43 -8.78 2.51
CA ALA A 39 -2.37 -7.70 2.63
C ALA A 39 -3.52 -8.23 3.50
N ASN A 40 -3.50 -7.89 4.79
CA ASN A 40 -4.66 -8.06 5.63
C ASN A 40 -5.75 -7.23 4.97
N LYS A 41 -6.67 -7.88 4.25
CA LYS A 41 -7.88 -7.24 3.76
C LYS A 41 -8.58 -6.74 5.01
N ARG A 42 -8.40 -5.45 5.29
CA ARG A 42 -9.03 -4.76 6.39
C ARG A 42 -10.53 -4.90 6.18
N LYS A 43 -11.15 -5.78 6.95
CA LYS A 43 -12.59 -5.99 6.91
C LYS A 43 -13.21 -4.92 7.78
N TYR A 44 -13.56 -3.80 7.16
CA TYR A 44 -14.39 -2.80 7.81
C TYR A 44 -15.86 -3.18 7.65
N SER A 45 -16.57 -3.23 8.77
CA SER A 45 -18.03 -3.20 8.79
C SER A 45 -18.55 -1.89 8.21
N VAL A 46 -19.81 -1.88 7.78
CA VAL A 46 -20.49 -0.67 7.30
C VAL A 46 -20.39 0.46 8.33
N LYS A 47 -20.54 0.12 9.61
CA LYS A 47 -20.44 1.06 10.73
C LYS A 47 -19.06 1.71 10.81
N GLU A 48 -18.00 0.92 10.69
CA GLU A 48 -16.62 1.45 10.73
C GLU A 48 -16.32 2.35 9.54
N MET A 49 -16.82 1.99 8.34
CA MET A 49 -16.69 2.85 7.16
C MET A 49 -17.40 4.19 7.35
N ILE A 50 -18.66 4.17 7.82
CA ILE A 50 -19.46 5.37 8.10
C ILE A 50 -18.78 6.25 9.15
N ASN A 51 -18.25 5.66 10.23
CA ASN A 51 -17.51 6.40 11.26
C ASN A 51 -16.27 7.11 10.68
N GLN A 52 -15.54 6.47 9.76
CA GLN A 52 -14.41 7.11 9.10
C GLN A 52 -14.87 8.31 8.27
N PHE A 53 -15.99 8.20 7.55
CA PHE A 53 -16.54 9.33 6.80
C PHE A 53 -16.97 10.50 7.70
N PHE A 54 -17.53 10.23 8.88
CA PHE A 54 -17.83 11.28 9.86
C PHE A 54 -16.57 12.00 10.35
N GLN A 55 -15.52 11.24 10.67
CA GLN A 55 -14.23 11.80 11.11
C GLN A 55 -13.57 12.64 10.01
N ASP A 56 -13.70 12.21 8.76
CA ASP A 56 -13.15 12.91 7.59
C ASP A 56 -14.03 14.09 7.13
N GLY A 57 -15.13 14.40 7.84
CA GLY A 57 -16.06 15.47 7.46
C GLY A 57 -16.78 15.23 6.13
N PHE A 58 -16.81 13.97 5.68
CA PHE A 58 -17.27 13.55 4.36
C PHE A 58 -16.45 14.16 3.22
N ILE A 59 -15.16 14.41 3.41
CA ILE A 59 -14.27 14.86 2.35
C ILE A 59 -13.73 13.63 1.60
N ASP A 60 -13.91 13.60 0.28
CA ASP A 60 -13.21 12.63 -0.56
C ASP A 60 -11.71 12.96 -0.58
N ARG A 61 -10.88 12.02 -0.11
CA ARG A 61 -9.43 12.23 0.07
C ARG A 61 -8.68 12.38 -1.25
N TYR A 62 -9.25 11.95 -2.37
CA TYR A 62 -8.59 12.01 -3.67
C TYR A 62 -8.91 13.29 -4.43
N SER A 63 -10.17 13.75 -4.42
CA SER A 63 -10.57 15.01 -5.07
C SER A 63 -10.53 16.23 -4.17
N GLY A 64 -10.50 16.04 -2.85
CA GLY A 64 -10.66 17.12 -1.86
C GLY A 64 -12.09 17.68 -1.78
N GLN A 65 -13.04 17.10 -2.51
CA GLN A 65 -14.43 17.58 -2.54
C GLN A 65 -15.27 16.92 -1.46
N ARG A 66 -16.27 17.65 -0.96
CA ARG A 66 -17.24 17.09 -0.02
C ARG A 66 -18.16 16.10 -0.75
N LEU A 67 -18.21 14.88 -0.25
CA LEU A 67 -19.15 13.85 -0.67
C LEU A 67 -20.57 14.30 -0.33
N ILE A 68 -21.42 14.37 -1.34
CA ILE A 68 -22.84 14.68 -1.19
C ILE A 68 -23.57 13.40 -0.80
N ASN A 69 -24.34 13.45 0.29
CA ASN A 69 -25.20 12.38 0.79
C ASN A 69 -24.53 10.97 0.83
N PRO A 70 -23.68 10.74 1.84
CA PRO A 70 -22.91 9.49 2.02
C PRO A 70 -23.78 8.25 2.12
N GLY A 71 -24.98 8.38 2.70
CA GLY A 71 -25.94 7.28 2.82
C GLY A 71 -26.44 6.82 1.46
N MET A 72 -26.77 7.77 0.57
CA MET A 72 -27.19 7.46 -0.80
C MET A 72 -26.07 6.81 -1.62
N LEU A 73 -24.85 7.37 -1.56
CA LEU A 73 -23.67 6.80 -2.25
C LEU A 73 -23.38 5.37 -1.79
N ARG A 74 -23.65 5.06 -0.51
CA ARG A 74 -23.46 3.72 0.05
C ARG A 74 -24.45 2.71 -0.53
N VAL A 75 -25.75 3.04 -0.55
CA VAL A 75 -26.80 2.18 -1.13
C VAL A 75 -26.48 1.87 -2.60
N MET A 76 -26.13 2.90 -3.39
CA MET A 76 -25.74 2.72 -4.80
C MET A 76 -24.51 1.82 -5.00
N SER A 77 -23.59 1.79 -4.02
CA SER A 77 -22.39 0.95 -4.08
C SER A 77 -22.65 -0.51 -3.71
N GLU A 78 -23.71 -0.79 -2.95
CA GLU A 78 -24.13 -2.15 -2.59
C GLU A 78 -24.93 -2.81 -3.73
N ASP A 79 -25.77 -2.04 -4.44
CA ASP A 79 -26.52 -2.54 -5.61
C ASP A 79 -25.63 -3.01 -6.76
N ARG A 80 -24.43 -2.42 -6.94
CA ARG A 80 -23.49 -2.80 -8.01
C ARG A 80 -22.71 -4.10 -7.76
N LYS A 81 -22.93 -4.79 -6.64
CA LYS A 81 -22.26 -6.06 -6.31
C LYS A 81 -23.06 -7.30 -6.72
N ASN A 82 -24.21 -7.13 -7.37
CA ASN A 82 -25.02 -8.19 -7.97
C ASN A 82 -24.87 -8.21 -9.48
#